data_AF-A0A925JIL3-F1
#
_entry.id   AF-A0A925JIL3-F1
#
_cell.length_a   1.000
_cell.length_b   1.000
_cell.length_c   1.000
_cell.angle_alpha   90.00
_cell.angle_beta   90.00
_cell.angle_gamma   90.00
#
_symmetry.space_group_name_H-M   'P 1'
#
loop_
_entity.id
_entity.type
_entity.pdbx_description
1 polymer ?
#
loop_
_entity_poly.entity_id
_entity_poly.type
_entity_poly.pdbx_seq_one_letter_code
_entity_poly.pdbx_strand_id
1 'polypeptide(L)'
;MSTNISVVRQIAWLALIPQFLFAMLLIFMWHQLHVPDPPFYGLATYILISFFLRTFVPKSHNKGMKHVKKDEFKLALPLFEKSYLFFTENAWIDKYRYLTLLSSSAMSYREMSLTNIALCYSQLVDTEKASEYYKKTLEEFPDSKIALDALQAHSK
;
A
#
# COMPACT_ATOMS: atom_id res chain seq x y z
N MET A 1 17.43 14.39 -11.77
CA MET A 1 17.73 12.96 -11.99
C MET A 1 16.52 12.16 -11.52
N SER A 2 15.80 11.49 -12.41
CA SER A 2 14.77 10.54 -11.99
C SER A 2 15.47 9.29 -11.47
N THR A 3 15.61 9.18 -10.15
CA THR A 3 15.95 7.91 -9.52
C THR A 3 14.79 6.96 -9.80
N ASN A 4 14.96 6.10 -10.80
CA ASN A 4 14.14 4.91 -11.00
C ASN A 4 14.44 3.97 -9.82
N ILE A 5 13.88 4.28 -8.65
CA ILE A 5 13.84 3.34 -7.53
C ILE A 5 12.89 2.26 -8.01
N SER A 6 13.46 1.14 -8.48
CA SER A 6 12.71 -0.02 -8.90
C SER A 6 12.01 -0.61 -7.67
N VAL A 7 10.81 -0.12 -7.37
CA VAL A 7 9.94 -0.72 -6.37
C VAL A 7 9.43 -2.03 -6.97
N VAL A 8 10.23 -3.09 -6.85
CA VAL A 8 9.76 -4.45 -7.14
C VAL A 8 8.64 -4.72 -6.15
N ARG A 9 7.41 -4.83 -6.67
CA ARG A 9 6.23 -5.13 -5.86
C ARG A 9 6.37 -6.53 -5.29
N GLN A 10 6.86 -6.62 -4.06
CA GLN A 10 7.00 -7.89 -3.36
C GLN A 10 5.61 -8.43 -3.01
N ILE A 11 5.34 -9.65 -3.45
CA ILE A 11 4.07 -10.35 -3.22
C ILE A 11 4.27 -11.27 -2.02
N ALA A 12 3.43 -11.13 -1.00
CA ALA A 12 3.34 -12.11 0.07
C ALA A 12 2.57 -13.34 -0.45
N TRP A 13 3.27 -14.37 -0.94
CA TRP A 13 2.63 -15.55 -1.53
C TRP A 13 1.64 -16.25 -0.59
N LEU A 14 1.94 -16.29 0.71
CA LEU A 14 1.04 -16.82 1.73
C LEU A 14 -0.28 -16.05 1.85
N ALA A 15 -0.30 -14.76 1.48
CA ALA A 15 -1.51 -13.95 1.46
C ALA A 15 -2.49 -14.34 0.34
N LEU A 16 -2.06 -15.15 -0.65
CA LEU A 16 -2.95 -15.61 -1.72
C LEU A 16 -3.89 -16.73 -1.28
N ILE A 17 -3.46 -17.59 -0.35
CA ILE A 17 -4.27 -18.70 0.18
C ILE A 17 -5.64 -18.20 0.70
N PRO A 18 -5.70 -17.23 1.64
CA PRO A 18 -6.98 -16.72 2.12
C PRO A 18 -7.80 -16.00 1.05
N GLN A 19 -7.16 -15.39 0.04
CA GLN A 19 -7.86 -14.77 -1.08
C GLN A 19 -8.54 -15.81 -1.98
N PHE A 20 -7.86 -16.92 -2.28
CA PHE A 20 -8.45 -18.03 -3.02
C PHE A 20 -9.59 -18.70 -2.24
N LEU A 21 -9.44 -18.90 -0.93
CA LEU A 21 -10.51 -19.43 -0.08
C LEU A 21 -11.74 -18.50 -0.10
N PHE A 22 -11.53 -17.19 0.00
CA PHE A 22 -12.64 -16.22 -0.07
C PHE A 22 -13.31 -16.20 -1.44
N ALA A 23 -12.55 -16.28 -2.53
CA ALA A 23 -13.11 -16.38 -3.88
C ALA A 23 -13.93 -17.67 -4.08
N MET A 24 -13.42 -18.82 -3.61
CA MET A 24 -14.16 -20.10 -3.65
C MET A 24 -15.44 -20.03 -2.82
N LEU A 25 -15.42 -19.38 -1.65
CA LEU A 25 -16.61 -19.15 -0.84
C LEU A 25 -17.67 -18.35 -1.61
N LEU A 26 -17.27 -17.27 -2.30
CA LEU A 26 -18.20 -16.47 -3.11
C LEU A 26 -18.79 -17.28 -4.26
N ILE A 27 -17.97 -18.06 -4.98
CA ILE A 27 -18.45 -18.95 -6.06
C ILE A 27 -19.44 -19.97 -5.51
N PHE A 28 -19.14 -20.56 -4.35
CA PHE A 28 -20.02 -21.51 -3.68
C PHE A 28 -21.36 -20.86 -3.31
N MET A 29 -21.37 -19.62 -2.80
CA MET A 29 -22.60 -18.89 -2.51
C MET A 29 -23.47 -18.68 -3.75
N TRP A 30 -22.87 -18.27 -4.88
CA TRP A 30 -23.61 -18.11 -6.15
C TRP A 30 -24.12 -19.44 -6.71
N HIS A 31 -23.38 -20.53 -6.48
CA HIS A 31 -23.83 -21.88 -6.83
C HIS A 31 -25.07 -22.27 -6.03
N GLN A 32 -25.14 -21.98 -4.73
CA GLN A 32 -26.33 -22.24 -3.92
C GLN A 32 -27.56 -21.44 -4.37
N LEU A 33 -27.35 -20.29 -5.01
CA LEU A 33 -28.41 -19.46 -5.58
C LEU A 33 -28.86 -19.93 -6.98
N HIS A 34 -28.31 -21.04 -7.50
CA HIS A 34 -28.66 -21.61 -8.80
C HIS A 34 -28.54 -20.62 -9.97
N VAL A 35 -27.63 -19.64 -9.85
CA VAL A 35 -27.37 -18.65 -10.91
C VAL A 35 -26.59 -19.33 -12.05
N PRO A 36 -26.91 -19.02 -13.33
CA PRO A 36 -26.09 -19.48 -14.45
C PRO A 36 -24.63 -19.04 -14.28
N ASP A 37 -23.67 -19.93 -14.53
CA ASP A 37 -22.23 -19.63 -14.42
C ASP A 37 -21.80 -19.01 -13.06
N PRO A 38 -21.92 -19.74 -11.94
CA PRO A 38 -21.48 -19.26 -10.62
C PRO A 38 -20.03 -18.74 -10.55
N PRO A 39 -19.03 -19.33 -11.26
CA PRO A 39 -17.68 -18.80 -11.31
C PRO A 39 -17.61 -17.33 -11.77
N PHE A 40 -18.35 -16.96 -12.82
CA PHE A 40 -18.36 -15.58 -13.32
C PHE A 40 -18.87 -14.59 -12.26
N TYR A 41 -20.04 -14.86 -11.69
CA TYR A 41 -20.65 -13.97 -10.68
C TYR A 41 -19.83 -13.91 -9.39
N GLY A 42 -19.25 -15.02 -8.95
CA GLY A 42 -18.36 -15.07 -7.80
C GLY A 42 -17.11 -14.22 -7.97
N LEU A 43 -16.44 -14.34 -9.13
CA LEU A 43 -15.25 -13.53 -9.44
C LEU A 43 -15.60 -12.06 -9.63
N ALA A 44 -16.72 -11.73 -10.29
CA ALA A 44 -17.19 -10.36 -10.43
C ALA A 44 -17.46 -9.72 -9.06
N THR A 45 -18.10 -10.46 -8.15
CA THR A 45 -18.35 -10.03 -6.77
C THR A 45 -17.04 -9.81 -6.01
N TYR A 46 -16.09 -10.74 -6.14
CA TYR A 46 -14.75 -10.60 -5.52
C TYR A 46 -14.04 -9.33 -6.00
N ILE A 47 -14.03 -9.08 -7.31
CA ILE A 47 -13.40 -7.89 -7.90
C ILE A 47 -14.07 -6.62 -7.40
N LEU A 48 -15.41 -6.59 -7.36
CA LEU A 48 -16.16 -5.43 -6.83
C LEU A 48 -15.77 -5.17 -5.37
N ILE A 49 -15.83 -6.18 -4.50
CA ILE A 49 -15.45 -6.05 -3.09
C ILE A 49 -14.01 -5.55 -2.97
N SER A 50 -13.06 -6.18 -3.67
CA SER A 50 -11.66 -5.77 -3.68
C SER A 50 -11.48 -4.34 -4.17
N PHE A 51 -12.25 -3.90 -5.16
CA PHE A 51 -12.20 -2.53 -5.68
C PHE A 51 -12.67 -1.52 -4.63
N PHE A 52 -13.80 -1.78 -3.97
CA PHE A 52 -14.32 -0.92 -2.91
C PHE A 52 -13.33 -0.83 -1.73
N LEU A 53 -12.86 -1.97 -1.21
CA LEU A 53 -11.93 -1.98 -0.08
C LEU A 53 -10.64 -1.21 -0.38
N ARG A 54 -10.03 -1.45 -1.54
CA ARG A 54 -8.76 -0.80 -1.93
C ARG A 54 -8.93 0.67 -2.35
N THR A 55 -10.14 1.11 -2.65
CA THR A 55 -10.42 2.51 -3.01
C THR A 55 -10.71 3.36 -1.77
N PHE A 56 -11.55 2.84 -0.86
CA PHE A 56 -12.10 3.62 0.24
C PHE A 56 -11.28 3.53 1.53
N VAL A 57 -10.66 2.39 1.84
CA VAL A 57 -9.91 2.26 3.09
C VAL A 57 -8.59 3.05 3.03
N PRO A 58 -7.67 2.84 2.07
CA PRO A 58 -6.46 3.66 1.95
C PRO A 58 -6.72 4.99 1.20
N LYS A 59 -7.87 5.64 1.41
CA LYS A 59 -8.30 6.83 0.65
C LYS A 59 -7.28 7.96 0.67
N SER A 60 -6.70 8.27 1.83
CA SER A 60 -5.67 9.32 1.96
C SER A 60 -4.41 8.96 1.19
N HIS A 61 -3.94 7.72 1.31
CA HIS A 61 -2.77 7.22 0.58
C HIS A 61 -2.97 7.32 -0.94
N ASN A 62 -4.12 6.85 -1.43
CA ASN A 62 -4.47 6.91 -2.85
C ASN A 62 -4.53 8.34 -3.38
N LYS A 63 -5.01 9.30 -2.57
CA LYS A 63 -4.96 10.72 -2.92
C LYS A 63 -3.52 11.25 -2.93
N GLY A 64 -2.69 10.89 -1.94
CA GLY A 64 -1.27 11.26 -1.91
C GLY A 64 -0.56 10.82 -3.18
N MET A 65 -0.75 9.57 -3.60
CA MET A 65 -0.20 9.05 -4.86
C MET A 65 -0.70 9.79 -6.10
N LYS A 66 -1.93 10.32 -6.11
CA LYS A 66 -2.43 11.16 -7.22
C LYS A 66 -1.69 12.50 -7.28
N HIS A 67 -1.38 13.11 -6.15
CA HIS A 67 -0.58 14.35 -6.09
C HIS A 67 0.89 14.10 -6.46
N VAL A 68 1.49 13.00 -5.99
CA VAL A 68 2.85 12.59 -6.39
C VAL A 68 2.96 12.43 -7.91
N LYS A 69 1.98 11.80 -8.56
CA LYS A 69 1.95 11.65 -10.02
C LYS A 69 1.83 12.98 -10.80
N LYS A 70 1.52 14.07 -10.10
CA LYS A 70 1.43 15.43 -10.65
C LYS A 70 2.57 16.33 -10.16
N ASP A 71 3.57 15.75 -9.49
CA ASP A 71 4.68 16.47 -8.85
C ASP A 71 4.24 17.50 -7.78
N GLU A 72 3.03 17.34 -7.24
CA GLU A 72 2.44 18.20 -6.21
C GLU A 72 2.86 17.74 -4.80
N PHE A 73 4.17 17.63 -4.55
CA PHE A 73 4.72 16.98 -3.33
C PHE A 73 4.29 17.66 -2.02
N LYS A 74 4.16 18.99 -2.00
CA LYS A 74 3.66 19.73 -0.82
C LYS A 74 2.23 19.35 -0.45
N LEU A 75 1.38 19.03 -1.45
CA LEU A 75 0.01 18.59 -1.22
C LEU A 75 -0.06 17.11 -0.83
N ALA A 76 0.91 16.30 -1.28
CA ALA A 76 0.99 14.88 -0.96
C ALA A 76 1.40 14.60 0.49
N LEU A 77 2.30 15.41 1.07
CA LEU A 77 2.81 15.26 2.45
C LEU A 77 1.70 15.04 3.50
N PRO A 78 0.74 15.96 3.69
CA PRO A 78 -0.30 15.79 4.72
C PRO A 78 -1.21 14.58 4.45
N LEU A 79 -1.30 14.11 3.20
CA LEU A 79 -2.07 12.92 2.85
C LEU A 79 -1.37 11.62 3.25
N PHE A 80 -0.05 11.56 3.13
CA PHE A 80 0.74 10.43 3.59
C PHE A 80 0.87 10.39 5.11
N GLU A 81 0.98 11.54 5.77
CA GLU A 81 0.91 11.65 7.24
C GLU A 81 -0.43 11.14 7.75
N LYS A 82 -1.55 11.60 7.16
CA LYS A 82 -2.88 11.10 7.49
C LYS A 82 -3.04 9.61 7.23
N SER A 83 -2.43 9.09 6.16
CA SER A 83 -2.41 7.65 5.88
C SER A 83 -1.64 6.90 6.96
N TYR A 84 -0.46 7.39 7.35
CA TYR A 84 0.35 6.77 8.39
C TYR A 84 -0.42 6.72 9.72
N LEU A 85 -1.01 7.84 10.15
CA LEU A 85 -1.81 7.90 11.39
C LEU A 85 -2.98 6.91 11.35
N PHE A 86 -3.75 6.88 10.26
CA PHE A 86 -4.88 5.96 10.13
C PHE A 86 -4.46 4.49 10.29
N PHE A 87 -3.37 4.06 9.64
CA PHE A 87 -2.90 2.69 9.72
C PHE A 87 -2.12 2.39 11.00
N THR A 88 -1.64 3.40 11.72
CA THR A 88 -1.10 3.24 13.07
C THR A 88 -2.23 3.02 14.08
N GLU A 89 -3.29 3.85 14.05
CA GLU A 89 -4.47 3.70 14.90
C GLU A 89 -5.23 2.40 14.61
N ASN A 90 -5.23 1.97 13.34
CA ASN A 90 -5.91 0.76 12.87
C ASN A 90 -4.91 -0.30 12.40
N ALA A 91 -3.88 -0.56 13.22
CA ALA A 91 -2.78 -1.47 12.88
C ALA A 91 -3.23 -2.87 12.42
N TRP A 92 -4.37 -3.35 12.93
CA TRP A 92 -4.95 -4.63 12.52
C TRP A 92 -5.38 -4.66 11.05
N ILE A 93 -5.80 -3.52 10.47
CA ILE A 93 -6.15 -3.42 9.05
C ILE A 93 -4.91 -3.64 8.20
N ASP A 94 -3.79 -3.02 8.55
CA ASP A 94 -2.53 -3.12 7.82
C ASP A 94 -1.88 -4.50 8.01
N LYS A 95 -1.97 -5.06 9.23
CA LYS A 95 -1.47 -6.40 9.58
C LYS A 95 -2.22 -7.51 8.85
N TYR A 96 -3.55 -7.44 8.78
CA TYR A 96 -4.39 -8.44 8.13
C TYR A 96 -4.89 -7.98 6.76
N ARG A 97 -4.10 -7.16 6.05
CA ARG A 97 -4.45 -6.55 4.76
C ARG A 97 -4.93 -7.56 3.71
N TYR A 98 -4.41 -8.77 3.75
CA TYR A 98 -4.81 -9.85 2.84
C TYR A 98 -6.27 -10.28 3.03
N LEU A 99 -6.86 -10.05 4.21
CA LEU A 99 -8.29 -10.21 4.50
C LEU A 99 -9.03 -8.88 4.34
N THR A 100 -8.52 -7.81 4.95
CA THR A 100 -9.25 -6.55 5.12
C THR A 100 -9.29 -5.70 3.85
N LEU A 101 -8.28 -5.82 2.98
CA LEU A 101 -8.17 -5.11 1.70
C LEU A 101 -8.02 -6.04 0.51
N LEU A 102 -8.08 -7.35 0.76
CA LEU A 102 -7.81 -8.41 -0.22
C LEU A 102 -6.49 -8.18 -0.97
N SER A 103 -5.48 -7.54 -0.35
CA SER A 103 -4.24 -7.13 -1.02
C SER A 103 -3.06 -7.98 -0.59
N SER A 104 -2.21 -8.35 -1.56
CA SER A 104 -1.03 -9.21 -1.39
C SER A 104 0.30 -8.43 -1.31
N SER A 105 0.25 -7.10 -1.18
CA SER A 105 1.45 -6.27 -1.01
C SER A 105 2.21 -6.68 0.26
N ALA A 106 3.51 -6.97 0.13
CA ALA A 106 4.37 -7.25 1.29
C ALA A 106 4.68 -5.97 2.09
N MET A 107 4.83 -4.83 1.41
CA MET A 107 5.08 -3.55 2.06
C MET A 107 3.83 -3.05 2.78
N SER A 108 3.98 -2.56 4.01
CA SER A 108 2.87 -2.04 4.80
C SER A 108 2.44 -0.63 4.37
N TYR A 109 1.22 -0.18 4.68
CA TYR A 109 0.82 1.19 4.34
C TYR A 109 1.53 2.20 5.22
N ARG A 110 1.87 1.84 6.46
CA ARG A 110 2.74 2.63 7.33
C ARG A 110 4.12 2.81 6.71
N GLU A 111 4.75 1.72 6.29
CA GLU A 111 6.06 1.75 5.63
C GLU A 111 5.98 2.58 4.34
N MET A 112 4.99 2.32 3.47
CA MET A 112 4.78 3.09 2.24
C MET A 112 4.57 4.58 2.51
N SER A 113 3.82 4.92 3.56
CA SER A 113 3.59 6.31 3.95
C SER A 113 4.90 7.00 4.37
N LEU A 114 5.70 6.38 5.23
CA LEU A 114 6.97 6.97 5.67
C LEU A 114 7.95 7.15 4.52
N THR A 115 8.11 6.13 3.66
CA THR A 115 8.98 6.24 2.48
C THR A 115 8.48 7.30 1.50
N ASN A 116 7.17 7.44 1.33
CA ASN A 116 6.61 8.45 0.45
C ASN A 116 6.72 9.87 1.02
N ILE A 117 6.64 10.04 2.35
CA ILE A 117 6.93 11.33 3.00
C ILE A 117 8.39 11.72 2.75
N ALA A 118 9.33 10.79 2.98
CA ALA A 118 10.75 11.00 2.70
C ALA A 118 11.01 11.35 1.23
N LEU A 119 10.35 10.64 0.29
CA LEU A 119 10.39 10.94 -1.13
C LEU A 119 9.88 12.36 -1.42
N CYS A 120 8.74 12.77 -0.85
CA CYS A 120 8.22 14.12 -1.03
C CYS A 120 9.21 15.18 -0.56
N TYR A 121 9.86 15.01 0.60
CA TYR A 121 10.90 15.94 1.07
C TYR A 121 12.13 15.95 0.15
N SER A 122 12.55 14.79 -0.35
CA SER A 122 13.65 14.69 -1.32
C SER A 122 13.34 15.46 -2.61
N GLN A 123 12.12 15.36 -3.13
CA GLN A 123 11.70 16.10 -4.32
C GLN A 123 11.54 17.61 -4.07
N LEU A 124 11.32 18.01 -2.82
CA LEU A 124 11.31 19.40 -2.38
C LEU A 124 12.70 19.94 -2.01
N VAL A 125 13.76 19.15 -2.23
CA VAL A 125 15.17 19.50 -1.93
C VAL A 125 15.42 19.72 -0.43
N ASP A 126 14.52 19.24 0.44
CA ASP A 126 14.68 19.23 1.89
C ASP A 126 15.35 17.90 2.31
N THR A 127 16.66 17.84 2.08
CA THR A 127 17.46 16.62 2.27
C THR A 127 17.56 16.20 3.73
N GLU A 128 17.52 17.16 4.66
CA GLU A 128 17.54 16.90 6.10
C GLU A 128 16.28 16.12 6.52
N LYS A 129 15.09 16.64 6.18
CA LYS A 129 13.84 15.94 6.48
C LYS A 129 13.68 14.64 5.71
N ALA A 130 14.14 14.58 4.46
CA ALA A 130 14.14 13.33 3.71
C ALA A 130 14.93 12.24 4.46
N SER A 131 16.14 12.56 4.92
CA SER A 131 17.00 11.65 5.70
C SER A 131 16.35 11.26 7.03
N GLU A 132 15.75 12.22 7.74
CA GLU A 132 15.01 11.98 8.99
C GLU A 132 13.91 10.93 8.78
N TYR A 133 13.07 11.10 7.76
CA TYR A 133 11.96 10.17 7.50
C TYR A 133 12.42 8.81 6.97
N TYR A 134 13.50 8.73 6.19
CA TYR A 134 14.07 7.43 5.82
C TYR A 134 14.65 6.70 7.04
N LYS A 135 15.32 7.39 7.96
CA LYS A 135 15.80 6.81 9.23
C LYS A 135 14.63 6.32 10.08
N LYS A 136 13.59 7.14 10.24
CA LYS A 136 12.34 6.73 10.92
C LYS A 136 11.71 5.50 10.28
N THR A 137 11.75 5.39 8.95
CA THR A 137 11.29 4.18 8.25
C THR A 137 12.08 2.96 8.70
N LEU A 138 13.41 3.06 8.80
CA LEU A 138 14.27 1.94 9.23
C LEU A 138 14.14 1.61 10.73
N GLU A 139 13.77 2.59 11.56
CA GLU A 139 13.46 2.34 12.97
C GLU A 139 12.21 1.45 13.13
N GLU A 140 11.18 1.68 12.30
CA GLU A 140 9.94 0.89 12.34
C GLU A 140 9.98 -0.35 11.44
N PHE A 141 10.73 -0.30 10.35
CA PHE A 141 10.82 -1.32 9.31
C PHE A 141 12.30 -1.51 8.91
N PRO A 142 13.10 -2.21 9.73
CA PRO A 142 14.55 -2.35 9.52
C PRO A 142 14.94 -2.94 8.16
N ASP A 143 14.07 -3.77 7.58
CA ASP A 143 14.28 -4.42 6.29
C ASP A 143 13.78 -3.59 5.08
N SER A 144 13.41 -2.33 5.29
CA SER A 144 12.89 -1.47 4.23
C SER A 144 13.98 -1.13 3.21
N LYS A 145 14.02 -1.90 2.12
CA LYS A 145 14.98 -1.72 1.02
C LYS A 145 14.95 -0.31 0.45
N ILE A 146 13.76 0.29 0.33
CA ILE A 146 13.60 1.65 -0.20
C ILE A 146 14.35 2.66 0.67
N ALA A 147 14.21 2.58 2.00
CA ALA A 147 14.88 3.49 2.90
C ALA A 147 16.40 3.24 2.98
N LEU A 148 16.83 1.97 2.95
CA LEU A 148 18.26 1.61 2.87
C LEU A 148 18.91 2.19 1.61
N ASP A 149 18.32 1.92 0.45
CA ASP A 149 18.85 2.36 -0.85
C ASP A 149 18.90 3.89 -0.95
N ALA A 150 17.86 4.58 -0.45
CA ALA A 150 17.80 6.04 -0.46
C ALA A 150 18.89 6.68 0.41
N LEU A 151 19.10 6.19 1.64
CA LEU A 151 20.14 6.73 2.52
C LEU A 151 21.55 6.47 1.98
N GLN A 152 21.79 5.33 1.34
CA GLN A 152 23.05 5.05 0.67
C GLN A 152 23.30 6.00 -0.50
N ALA A 153 22.27 6.30 -1.31
CA ALA A 153 22.37 7.23 -2.41
C ALA A 153 22.69 8.67 -1.98
N HIS A 154 22.21 9.10 -0.80
CA HIS A 154 22.49 10.43 -0.25
C HIS A 154 23.87 10.57 0.41
N SER A 155 24.58 9.45 0.65
CA SER A 155 25.92 9.45 1.24
C SER A 155 27.07 9.55 0.22
N LYS A 156 26.76 9.53 -1.08
CA LYS A 156 27.70 9.66 -2.19
C LYS A 156 27.67 11.06 -2.78
#